data_AF-A0A2G0VLI7-F1
#
_entry.id   AF-A0A2G0VLI7-F1
#
_cell.length_a   1.000
_cell.length_b   1.000
_cell.length_c   1.000
_cell.angle_alpha   90.00
_cell.angle_beta   90.00
_cell.angle_gamma   90.00
#
_symmetry.space_group_name_H-M   'P 1'
#
loop_
_entity.id
_entity.type
_entity.pdbx_description
1 polymer ?
#
loop_
_entity_poly.entity_id
_entity_poly.type
_entity_poly.pdbx_seq_one_letter_code
_entity_poly.pdbx_strand_id
1 'polypeptide(L)'
;MDINRLLKKRQLNVQEQNAVAAYKIAQTASAWRNRSIPACLAEHAESQGVAWSETIVLELEIDFPGMPRLFGRLLTQTEHFIAFEIDTDITHRELQAVDRWEDVSAQQDYSVSKKGIGKGYGAIALEVRRQLLSLPQKPAFNAAT
;
A
#
# COMPACT_ATOMS: atom_id res chain seq x y z
N MET A 1 -5.28 -8.69 -20.03
CA MET A 1 -4.86 -9.92 -19.32
C MET A 1 -6.01 -10.32 -18.41
N ASP A 2 -6.52 -11.55 -18.48
CA ASP A 2 -7.67 -11.96 -17.65
C ASP A 2 -7.22 -12.33 -16.22
N ILE A 3 -7.49 -11.44 -15.27
CA ILE A 3 -7.04 -11.59 -13.89
C ILE A 3 -7.69 -12.79 -13.19
N ASN A 4 -8.95 -13.10 -13.50
CA ASN A 4 -9.68 -14.21 -12.87
C ASN A 4 -9.05 -15.56 -13.24
N ARG A 5 -8.55 -15.67 -14.46
CA ARG A 5 -7.77 -16.83 -14.91
C ARG A 5 -6.42 -16.91 -14.20
N LEU A 6 -5.71 -15.80 -14.03
CA LEU A 6 -4.40 -15.79 -13.37
C LEU A 6 -4.49 -16.19 -11.90
N LEU A 7 -5.49 -15.69 -11.17
CA LEU A 7 -5.69 -16.01 -9.75
C LEU A 7 -5.91 -17.51 -9.49
N LYS A 8 -6.38 -18.26 -10.50
CA LYS A 8 -6.58 -19.73 -10.44
C LYS A 8 -5.41 -20.53 -10.97
N LYS A 9 -4.43 -19.88 -11.62
CA LYS A 9 -3.32 -20.55 -12.29
C LYS A 9 -2.26 -20.95 -11.25
N ARG A 10 -1.87 -22.23 -11.26
CA ARG A 10 -0.87 -22.78 -10.33
C ARG A 10 0.54 -22.19 -10.51
N GLN A 11 0.94 -21.91 -11.75
CA GLN A 11 2.27 -21.37 -12.07
C GLN A 11 2.12 -20.11 -12.93
N LEU A 12 2.57 -18.98 -12.39
CA LEU A 12 2.56 -17.69 -13.06
C LEU A 12 3.98 -17.39 -13.58
N ASN A 13 4.07 -16.89 -14.82
CA ASN A 13 5.31 -16.29 -15.30
C ASN A 13 5.51 -14.90 -14.66
N VAL A 14 6.68 -14.30 -14.85
CA VAL A 14 7.05 -13.02 -14.24
C VAL A 14 6.04 -11.89 -14.54
N GLN A 15 5.55 -11.78 -15.79
CA GLN A 15 4.58 -10.75 -16.15
C GLN A 15 3.23 -10.98 -15.47
N GLU A 16 2.80 -12.24 -15.40
CA GLU A 16 1.57 -12.63 -14.73
C GLU A 16 1.65 -12.42 -13.21
N GLN A 17 2.80 -12.69 -12.58
CA GLN A 17 3.05 -12.40 -11.16
C GLN A 17 2.94 -10.89 -10.88
N ASN A 18 3.61 -10.07 -11.69
CA ASN A 18 3.52 -8.61 -11.58
C ASN A 18 2.05 -8.14 -11.72
N ALA A 19 1.31 -8.69 -12.68
CA ALA A 19 -0.10 -8.34 -12.89
C ALA A 19 -0.99 -8.75 -11.71
N VAL A 20 -0.78 -9.93 -11.12
CA VAL A 20 -1.51 -10.38 -9.93
C VAL A 20 -1.17 -9.52 -8.71
N ALA A 21 0.09 -9.16 -8.51
CA ALA A 21 0.51 -8.28 -7.43
C ALA A 21 -0.11 -6.88 -7.57
N ALA A 22 -0.02 -6.29 -8.76
CA ALA A 22 -0.63 -4.99 -9.06
C ALA A 22 -2.15 -5.00 -8.81
N TYR A 23 -2.84 -6.06 -9.26
CA TYR A 23 -4.26 -6.22 -9.04
C TYR A 23 -4.62 -6.30 -7.55
N LYS A 24 -3.88 -7.08 -6.75
CA LYS A 24 -4.14 -7.18 -5.30
C LYS A 24 -3.99 -5.84 -4.60
N ILE A 25 -2.91 -5.10 -4.90
CA ILE A 25 -2.70 -3.76 -4.35
C ILE A 25 -3.85 -2.83 -4.76
N ALA A 26 -4.22 -2.83 -6.04
CA ALA A 26 -5.29 -1.98 -6.56
C ALA A 26 -6.64 -2.29 -5.91
N GLN A 27 -6.95 -3.57 -5.70
CA GLN A 27 -8.17 -4.01 -5.03
C GLN A 27 -8.20 -3.55 -3.57
N THR A 28 -7.13 -3.79 -2.80
CA THR A 28 -7.05 -3.35 -1.40
C THR A 28 -7.17 -1.83 -1.30
N ALA A 29 -6.40 -1.09 -2.10
CA ALA A 29 -6.42 0.36 -2.11
C ALA A 29 -7.81 0.92 -2.50
N SER A 30 -8.43 0.36 -3.54
CA SER A 30 -9.77 0.79 -3.96
C SER A 30 -10.84 0.46 -2.91
N ALA A 31 -10.76 -0.71 -2.28
CA ALA A 31 -11.68 -1.10 -1.22
C ALA A 31 -11.63 -0.12 -0.05
N TRP A 32 -10.44 0.30 0.38
CA TRP A 32 -10.27 1.24 1.49
C TRP A 32 -10.50 2.71 1.12
N ARG A 33 -10.41 3.07 -0.16
CA ARG A 33 -10.86 4.40 -0.61
C ARG A 33 -12.38 4.51 -0.71
N ASN A 34 -13.04 3.41 -1.06
CA ASN A 34 -14.51 3.35 -1.17
C ASN A 34 -15.18 3.08 0.19
N ARG A 35 -14.43 2.54 1.16
CA ARG A 35 -14.83 2.41 2.55
C ARG A 35 -14.30 3.60 3.34
N SER A 36 -14.88 3.89 4.48
CA SER A 36 -14.28 4.85 5.41
C SER A 36 -13.13 4.16 6.16
N ILE A 37 -11.97 4.81 6.20
CA ILE A 37 -10.85 4.43 7.08
C ILE A 37 -11.31 4.62 8.54
N PRO A 38 -10.86 3.77 9.49
CA PRO A 38 -11.12 4.01 10.91
C PRO A 38 -10.69 5.42 11.33
N ALA A 39 -11.55 6.10 12.11
CA ALA A 39 -11.38 7.53 12.39
C ALA A 39 -10.05 7.83 13.11
N CYS A 40 -9.69 7.01 14.10
CA CYS A 40 -8.42 7.16 14.82
C CYS A 40 -7.19 7.09 13.90
N LEU A 41 -7.19 6.17 12.91
CA LEU A 41 -6.12 6.05 11.94
C LEU A 41 -6.10 7.26 11.00
N ALA A 42 -7.28 7.71 10.56
CA ALA A 42 -7.39 8.86 9.66
C ALA A 42 -6.81 10.12 10.32
N GLU A 43 -7.27 10.43 11.54
CA GLU A 43 -6.85 11.58 12.33
C GLU A 43 -5.37 11.51 12.71
N HIS A 44 -4.90 10.34 13.16
CA HIS A 44 -3.49 10.16 13.50
C HIS A 44 -2.61 10.35 12.26
N ALA A 45 -2.94 9.73 11.13
CA ALA A 45 -2.19 9.88 9.89
C ALA A 45 -2.13 11.34 9.42
N GLU A 46 -3.26 12.07 9.48
CA GLU A 46 -3.31 13.49 9.15
C GLU A 46 -2.41 14.32 10.07
N SER A 47 -2.38 14.01 11.38
CA SER A 47 -1.46 14.66 12.34
C SER A 47 0.02 14.43 12.01
N GLN A 48 0.34 13.35 11.29
CA GLN A 48 1.68 13.02 10.78
C GLN A 48 1.93 13.59 9.36
N GLY A 49 1.01 14.40 8.84
CA GLY A 49 1.12 15.04 7.53
C GLY A 49 0.69 14.16 6.36
N VAL A 50 -0.04 13.06 6.58
CA VAL A 50 -0.58 12.23 5.49
C VAL A 50 -1.76 12.93 4.83
N ALA A 51 -1.74 13.01 3.50
CA ALA A 51 -2.85 13.51 2.70
C ALA A 51 -3.65 12.33 2.11
N TRP A 52 -4.84 12.03 2.65
CA TRP A 52 -5.65 10.87 2.24
C TRP A 52 -6.17 10.92 0.80
N SER A 53 -6.35 12.12 0.23
CA SER A 53 -6.69 12.30 -1.18
C SER A 53 -5.66 11.65 -2.11
N GLU A 54 -4.38 11.66 -1.69
CA GLU A 54 -3.21 11.23 -2.45
C GLU A 54 -2.49 10.01 -1.87
N THR A 55 -3.01 9.44 -0.79
CA THR A 55 -2.47 8.25 -0.11
C THR A 55 -3.30 7.04 -0.45
N ILE A 56 -2.66 5.87 -0.55
CA ILE A 56 -3.35 4.59 -0.68
C ILE A 56 -3.00 3.66 0.46
N VAL A 57 -3.99 2.90 0.93
CA VAL A 57 -3.78 1.79 1.87
C VAL A 57 -3.30 0.59 1.07
N LEU A 58 -2.13 0.07 1.42
CA LEU A 58 -1.57 -1.16 0.83
C LEU A 58 -2.05 -2.40 1.58
N GLU A 59 -2.23 -2.25 2.89
CA GLU A 59 -2.60 -3.29 3.85
C GLU A 59 -3.22 -2.61 5.06
N LEU A 60 -4.33 -3.15 5.55
CA LEU A 60 -4.94 -2.75 6.82
C LEU A 60 -5.71 -3.95 7.34
N GLU A 61 -5.25 -4.44 8.49
CA GLU A 61 -5.91 -5.46 9.29
C GLU A 61 -6.44 -4.82 10.56
N ILE A 62 -7.60 -5.32 10.99
CA ILE A 62 -8.37 -4.81 12.13
C ILE A 62 -8.61 -5.99 13.07
N ASP A 63 -8.39 -5.77 14.36
CA ASP A 63 -8.69 -6.72 15.43
C ASP A 63 -7.98 -8.07 15.33
N PHE A 64 -6.83 -8.16 14.69
CA PHE A 64 -6.10 -9.42 14.60
C PHE A 64 -4.90 -9.45 15.57
N PRO A 65 -4.77 -10.45 16.46
CA PRO A 65 -5.58 -11.68 16.62
C PRO A 65 -6.64 -11.60 17.75
N GLY A 66 -7.43 -10.53 17.85
CA GLY A 66 -8.64 -10.45 18.69
C GLY A 66 -8.69 -9.27 19.67
N MET A 67 -7.84 -8.25 19.51
CA MET A 67 -7.80 -7.06 20.36
C MET A 67 -8.00 -5.79 19.51
N PRO A 68 -8.65 -4.73 20.04
CA PRO A 68 -8.86 -3.45 19.35
C PRO A 68 -7.59 -2.76 18.84
N ARG A 69 -7.12 -3.18 17.67
CA ARG A 69 -5.84 -2.76 17.09
C ARG A 69 -5.94 -2.67 15.58
N LEU A 70 -5.25 -1.68 15.02
CA LEU A 70 -5.10 -1.50 13.59
C LEU A 70 -3.62 -1.65 13.23
N PHE A 71 -3.32 -2.44 12.21
CA PHE A 71 -1.97 -2.56 11.69
C PHE A 71 -1.97 -2.69 10.18
N GLY A 72 -0.89 -2.23 9.57
CA GLY A 72 -0.80 -2.27 8.12
C GLY A 72 0.23 -1.32 7.56
N ARG A 73 -0.03 -0.90 6.32
CA ARG A 73 0.93 -0.13 5.54
C ARG A 73 0.24 0.85 4.60
N LEU A 74 0.75 2.07 4.59
CA LEU A 74 0.33 3.15 3.71
C LEU A 74 1.40 3.41 2.65
N LEU A 75 0.97 3.87 1.48
CA LEU A 75 1.84 4.54 0.51
C LEU A 75 1.38 5.99 0.37
N THR A 76 2.17 6.89 0.94
CA THR A 76 1.81 8.30 1.12
C THR A 76 1.89 9.10 -0.17
N GLN A 77 1.45 10.36 -0.09
CA GLN A 77 1.54 11.34 -1.17
C GLN A 77 2.99 11.56 -1.64
N THR A 78 3.95 11.46 -0.72
CA THR A 78 5.40 11.63 -1.00
C THR A 78 6.07 10.34 -1.45
N GLU A 79 5.31 9.30 -1.79
CA GLU A 79 5.82 7.99 -2.20
C GLU A 79 6.57 7.23 -1.08
N HIS A 80 6.30 7.55 0.19
CA HIS A 80 6.88 6.84 1.32
C HIS A 80 5.97 5.69 1.78
N PHE A 81 6.59 4.59 2.20
CA PHE A 81 5.91 3.44 2.77
C PHE A 81 5.92 3.55 4.28
N ILE A 82 4.75 3.78 4.88
CA ILE A 82 4.60 3.86 6.34
C ILE A 82 4.03 2.56 6.85
N ALA A 83 4.77 1.85 7.70
CA ALA A 83 4.25 0.72 8.47
C ALA A 83 3.72 1.23 9.81
N PHE A 84 2.54 0.78 10.22
CA PHE A 84 1.92 1.24 11.45
C PHE A 84 1.28 0.10 12.24
N GLU A 85 1.23 0.31 13.56
CA GLU A 85 0.52 -0.51 14.54
C GLU A 85 0.01 0.43 15.63
N ILE A 86 -1.32 0.52 15.77
CA ILE A 86 -1.97 1.43 16.72
C ILE A 86 -3.03 0.69 17.51
N ASP A 87 -2.98 0.86 18.83
CA ASP A 87 -4.01 0.36 19.73
C ASP A 87 -5.12 1.42 19.85
N THR A 88 -6.34 0.93 19.92
CA THR A 88 -7.55 1.75 19.80
C THR A 88 -8.60 1.31 20.81
N ASP A 89 -9.66 2.09 20.96
CA ASP A 89 -10.88 1.59 21.60
C ASP A 89 -11.60 0.57 20.70
N ILE A 90 -12.58 -0.15 21.25
CA ILE A 90 -13.35 -1.17 20.52
C ILE A 90 -14.14 -0.62 19.32
N THR A 91 -14.34 0.71 19.24
CA THR A 91 -15.01 1.34 18.10
C THR A 91 -14.05 1.88 17.03
N HIS A 92 -12.73 1.79 17.28
CA HIS A 92 -11.67 2.37 16.45
C HIS A 92 -11.83 3.87 16.17
N ARG A 93 -12.39 4.59 17.13
CA ARG A 93 -12.55 6.05 17.09
C ARG A 93 -11.50 6.75 17.92
N GLU A 94 -11.10 6.15 19.03
CA GLU A 94 -10.12 6.73 19.94
C GLU A 94 -8.79 5.99 19.84
N LEU A 95 -7.72 6.76 19.68
CA LEU A 95 -6.34 6.26 19.73
C LEU A 95 -5.94 6.05 21.19
N GLN A 96 -5.49 4.85 21.54
CA GLN A 96 -4.99 4.54 22.88
C GLN A 96 -3.46 4.58 22.94
N ALA A 97 -2.79 3.97 21.94
CA ALA A 97 -1.35 3.97 21.84
C ALA A 97 -0.89 3.81 20.39
N VAL A 98 0.32 4.28 20.10
CA VAL A 98 1.01 4.07 18.83
C VAL A 98 2.24 3.24 19.11
N ASP A 99 2.16 1.94 18.84
CA ASP A 99 3.28 1.03 19.00
C ASP A 99 4.26 1.15 17.84
N ARG A 100 3.74 1.50 16.66
CA ARG A 100 4.55 1.68 15.45
C ARG A 100 3.98 2.75 14.52
N TRP A 101 4.85 3.63 14.06
CA TRP A 101 4.64 4.53 12.93
C TRP A 101 6.00 4.81 12.27
N GLU A 102 6.37 4.02 11.26
CA GLU A 102 7.73 3.96 10.76
C GLU A 102 7.78 4.08 9.22
N ASP A 103 8.70 4.92 8.74
CA ASP A 103 9.06 4.95 7.33
C ASP A 103 9.93 3.75 6.95
N VAL A 104 9.33 2.79 6.26
CA VAL A 104 9.98 1.56 5.77
C VAL A 104 10.31 1.64 4.29
N SER A 105 10.37 2.85 3.72
CA SER A 105 10.65 3.06 2.29
C SER A 105 11.99 2.48 1.87
N ALA A 106 13.03 2.63 2.69
CA ALA A 106 14.36 2.09 2.41
C ALA A 106 14.41 0.54 2.34
N GLN A 107 13.40 -0.13 2.89
CA GLN A 107 13.29 -1.59 2.93
C GLN A 107 12.57 -2.15 1.70
N GLN A 108 11.95 -1.30 0.86
CA GLN A 108 11.18 -1.75 -0.29
C GLN A 108 12.07 -2.03 -1.50
N ASP A 109 11.65 -3.01 -2.32
CA ASP A 109 12.27 -3.27 -3.61
C ASP A 109 11.65 -2.39 -4.72
N TYR A 110 12.43 -1.42 -5.20
CA TYR A 110 12.03 -0.50 -6.27
C TYR A 110 12.49 -0.93 -7.66
N SER A 111 13.03 -2.14 -7.80
CA SER A 111 13.59 -2.59 -9.07
C SER A 111 12.51 -2.72 -10.14
N VAL A 112 12.69 -2.03 -11.26
CA VAL A 112 11.75 -2.07 -12.40
C VAL A 112 11.87 -3.35 -13.24
N SER A 113 12.96 -4.11 -13.06
CA SER A 113 13.18 -5.41 -13.65
C SER A 113 14.32 -6.15 -12.95
N LYS A 114 14.06 -7.37 -12.46
CA LYS A 114 15.07 -8.35 -12.06
C LYS A 114 14.90 -9.62 -12.88
N LYS A 115 15.98 -10.09 -13.51
CA LYS A 115 15.95 -11.30 -14.34
C LYS A 115 15.44 -12.49 -13.51
N GLY A 116 14.36 -13.12 -13.98
CA GLY A 116 13.74 -14.28 -13.34
C GLY A 116 12.83 -13.98 -12.14
N ILE A 117 12.71 -12.72 -11.69
CA ILE A 117 11.89 -12.34 -10.52
C ILE A 117 10.80 -11.33 -10.93
N GLY A 118 11.13 -10.32 -11.74
CA GLY A 118 10.19 -9.28 -12.15
C GLY A 118 10.39 -7.94 -11.45
N LYS A 119 9.28 -7.22 -11.25
CA LYS A 119 9.30 -5.92 -10.57
C LYS A 119 9.29 -6.14 -9.06
N GLY A 120 10.01 -5.30 -8.34
CA GLY A 120 9.91 -5.26 -6.89
C GLY A 120 8.54 -4.75 -6.44
N TYR A 121 8.12 -5.13 -5.23
CA TYR A 121 6.82 -4.73 -4.67
C TYR A 121 6.66 -3.20 -4.62
N GLY A 122 7.71 -2.48 -4.22
CA GLY A 122 7.71 -1.02 -4.16
C GLY A 122 7.46 -0.39 -5.53
N ALA A 123 8.12 -0.90 -6.58
CA ALA A 123 7.88 -0.45 -7.95
C ALA A 123 6.43 -0.68 -8.40
N ILE A 124 5.85 -1.85 -8.09
CA ILE A 124 4.46 -2.18 -8.43
C ILE A 124 3.49 -1.27 -7.67
N ALA A 125 3.70 -1.06 -6.37
CA ALA A 125 2.83 -0.21 -5.53
C ALA A 125 2.79 1.23 -6.03
N LEU A 126 3.95 1.80 -6.42
CA LEU A 126 4.04 3.14 -7.01
C LEU A 126 3.28 3.24 -8.33
N GLU A 127 3.41 2.24 -9.20
CA GLU A 127 2.65 2.18 -10.46
C GLU A 127 1.14 2.13 -10.22
N VAL A 128 0.69 1.29 -9.28
CA VAL A 128 -0.72 1.19 -8.91
C VAL A 128 -1.25 2.50 -8.33
N ARG A 129 -0.52 3.14 -7.42
CA ARG A 129 -0.91 4.45 -6.87
C ARG A 129 -1.12 5.47 -7.98
N ARG A 130 -0.18 5.57 -8.92
CA ARG A 130 -0.27 6.51 -10.03
C ARG A 130 -1.49 6.24 -10.91
N GLN A 131 -1.73 4.97 -11.25
CA GLN A 131 -2.90 4.59 -12.05
C GLN A 131 -4.22 4.88 -11.32
N LEU A 132 -4.33 4.46 -10.05
CA LEU A 132 -5.55 4.60 -9.26
C LEU A 132 -5.92 6.06 -9.01
N LEU A 133 -4.91 6.92 -8.84
CA LEU A 133 -5.09 8.35 -8.55
C LEU A 133 -4.98 9.23 -9.81
N SER A 134 -4.83 8.64 -11.00
CA SER A 134 -4.63 9.35 -12.28
C SER A 134 -3.47 10.36 -12.23
N LEU A 135 -2.39 10.01 -11.53
CA LEU A 135 -1.21 10.86 -11.39
C LEU A 135 -0.31 10.77 -12.64
N PRO A 136 0.40 11.87 -12.99
CA PRO A 136 1.35 11.85 -14.09
C PRO A 136 2.49 10.85 -13.83
N GLN A 137 3.03 10.26 -14.90
CA GLN A 137 4.24 9.47 -14.76
C GLN A 137 5.40 10.38 -14.36
N LYS A 138 6.12 10.00 -13.31
CA LYS A 138 7.41 10.61 -13.00
C LYS A 138 8.34 10.30 -14.18
N PRO A 139 8.98 11.30 -14.80
CA PRO A 139 9.93 11.02 -15.87
C PRO A 139 11.00 10.06 -15.34
N ALA A 140 11.36 9.06 -16.14
CA ALA A 140 12.52 8.23 -15.83
C ALA A 140 13.69 9.20 -15.63
N PHE A 141 14.29 9.18 -14.43
CA PHE A 141 15.55 9.88 -14.21
C PHE A 141 16.55 9.20 -15.13
N ASN A 142 16.73 9.75 -16.34
CA ASN A 142 17.88 9.45 -17.16
C ASN A 142 19.05 9.97 -16.34
N ALA A 143 19.75 9.07 -15.66
CA ALA A 143 21.10 9.33 -15.21
C ALA A 143 21.93 9.56 -16.48
N ALA A 144 21.95 10.80 -16.93
CA ALA A 144 22.86 11.28 -17.95
C ALA A 144 24.21 11.46 -17.26
N THR A 145 25.09 10.50 -17.55
CA THR A 145 26.56 10.57 -17.60
C THR A 145 27.30 10.78 -16.29
#